data_AF-A0A9X1R0Q5-F1
#
_entry.id   AF-A0A9X1R0Q5-F1
#
_cell.length_a   1.000
_cell.length_b   1.000
_cell.length_c   1.000
_cell.angle_alpha   90.00
_cell.angle_beta   90.00
_cell.angle_gamma   90.00
#
_symmetry.space_group_name_H-M   'P 1'
#
loop_
_entity.id
_entity.type
_entity.pdbx_description
1 polymer ?
#
loop_
_entity_poly.entity_id
_entity_poly.type
_entity_poly.pdbx_seq_one_letter_code
_entity_poly.pdbx_strand_id
1 'polypeptide(L)'
;VTLTDVMVSDLVGGVTVSGGPITLAPGEEDTSTFTAIYTITQADIDNGAFTNSAEALGTTPAGAQVTDISNNDGYVGDNPTVIELCQNPAIAIVKTGVFNDENGDDCSDVD
;
A
#
# COMPACT_ATOMS: atom_id res chain seq x y z
N VAL A 1 3.48 21.94 -24.85
CA VAL A 1 4.02 21.19 -26.02
C VAL A 1 3.68 19.72 -25.83
N THR A 2 3.60 18.93 -26.90
CA THR A 2 3.41 17.47 -26.80
C THR A 2 4.63 16.84 -26.12
N LEU A 3 4.39 15.95 -25.17
CA LEU A 3 5.42 15.13 -24.54
C LEU A 3 5.46 13.74 -25.19
N THR A 4 6.66 13.25 -25.47
CA THR A 4 6.92 11.87 -25.90
C THR A 4 7.65 11.11 -24.81
N ASP A 5 7.80 9.80 -24.99
CA ASP A 5 8.52 8.92 -24.06
C ASP A 5 8.01 9.05 -22.62
N VAL A 6 6.70 9.28 -22.49
CA VAL A 6 6.06 9.42 -21.19
C VAL A 6 6.04 8.05 -20.54
N MET A 7 6.69 7.94 -19.39
CA MET A 7 6.76 6.73 -18.58
C MET A 7 6.42 7.05 -17.14
N VAL A 8 5.96 6.04 -16.41
CA VAL A 8 5.72 6.10 -14.97
C VAL A 8 6.65 5.11 -14.30
N SER A 9 7.29 5.54 -13.21
CA SER A 9 8.08 4.69 -12.33
C SER A 9 7.57 4.82 -10.90
N ASP A 10 7.75 3.78 -10.10
CA ASP A 10 7.33 3.80 -8.70
C ASP A 10 8.54 4.07 -7.79
N LEU A 11 8.33 4.89 -6.75
CA LEU A 11 9.39 5.31 -5.83
C LEU A 11 9.56 4.34 -4.64
N VAL A 12 8.65 3.37 -4.48
CA VAL A 12 8.71 2.33 -3.45
C VAL A 12 9.20 1.02 -4.04
N GLY A 13 10.23 0.45 -3.39
CA GLY A 13 10.81 -0.82 -3.80
C GLY A 13 9.80 -1.97 -3.74
N GLY A 14 9.81 -2.83 -4.76
CA GLY A 14 8.93 -3.99 -4.85
C GLY A 14 7.61 -3.72 -5.60
N VAL A 15 7.34 -2.47 -5.99
CA VAL A 15 6.26 -2.16 -6.93
C VAL A 15 6.74 -2.43 -8.35
N THR A 16 5.95 -3.18 -9.12
CA THR A 16 6.21 -3.43 -10.54
C THR A 16 5.23 -2.63 -11.38
N VAL A 17 5.74 -1.62 -12.11
CA VAL A 17 4.95 -0.83 -13.06
C VAL A 17 5.01 -1.48 -14.45
N SER A 18 3.87 -1.57 -15.12
CA SER A 18 3.73 -2.05 -16.49
C SER A 18 2.95 -1.02 -17.31
N GLY A 19 3.42 -0.76 -18.53
CA GLY A 19 2.84 0.19 -19.47
C GLY A 19 3.90 1.03 -20.16
N GLY A 20 3.44 1.86 -21.10
CA GLY A 20 4.25 2.88 -21.77
C GLY A 20 5.41 2.34 -22.64
N PRO A 21 6.25 3.25 -23.18
CA PRO A 21 6.05 4.71 -23.16
C PRO A 21 4.81 5.15 -23.96
N ILE A 22 4.25 6.31 -23.62
CA ILE A 22 3.16 6.96 -24.37
C ILE A 22 3.54 8.37 -24.86
N THR A 23 2.65 8.98 -25.63
CA THR A 23 2.72 10.38 -26.06
C THR A 23 1.47 11.10 -25.59
N LEU A 24 1.63 12.32 -25.07
CA LEU A 24 0.52 13.16 -24.61
C LEU A 24 0.62 14.55 -25.23
N ALA A 25 -0.42 14.97 -25.95
CA ALA A 25 -0.58 16.35 -26.37
C ALA A 25 -0.98 17.25 -25.17
N PRO A 26 -0.82 18.58 -25.27
CA PRO A 26 -1.29 19.48 -24.21
C PRO A 26 -2.78 19.29 -23.91
N GLY A 27 -3.11 18.98 -22.65
CA GLY A 27 -4.48 18.76 -22.19
C GLY A 27 -5.02 17.36 -22.44
N GLU A 28 -4.23 16.42 -22.98
CA GLU A 28 -4.58 15.01 -22.99
C GLU A 28 -4.27 14.35 -21.64
N GLU A 29 -5.10 13.37 -21.29
CA GLU A 29 -4.93 12.51 -20.12
C GLU A 29 -4.96 11.05 -20.58
N ASP A 30 -4.08 10.23 -20.02
CA ASP A 30 -4.17 8.76 -20.13
C ASP A 30 -4.52 8.17 -18.76
N THR A 31 -5.53 7.31 -18.75
CA THR A 31 -6.03 6.65 -17.54
C THR A 31 -5.98 5.12 -17.65
N SER A 32 -5.33 4.59 -18.69
CA SER A 32 -5.46 3.18 -19.08
C SER A 32 -4.16 2.44 -19.35
N THR A 33 -3.08 3.14 -19.69
CA THR A 33 -1.86 2.47 -20.17
C THR A 33 -1.01 1.91 -19.03
N PHE A 34 -1.00 2.58 -17.88
CA PHE A 34 -0.13 2.24 -16.77
C PHE A 34 -0.89 1.46 -15.69
N THR A 35 -0.26 0.39 -15.22
CA THR A 35 -0.71 -0.40 -14.07
C THR A 35 0.48 -0.68 -13.17
N ALA A 36 0.25 -0.79 -11.87
CA ALA A 36 1.29 -1.12 -10.90
C ALA A 36 0.77 -2.16 -9.93
N ILE A 37 1.62 -3.14 -9.59
CA ILE A 37 1.28 -4.21 -8.63
C ILE A 37 2.33 -4.20 -7.52
N TYR A 38 1.84 -4.24 -6.28
CA TYR A 38 2.62 -4.41 -5.07
C TYR A 38 2.04 -5.56 -4.22
N THR A 39 2.90 -6.39 -3.66
CA THR A 39 2.49 -7.42 -2.70
C THR A 39 2.78 -6.92 -1.29
N ILE A 40 1.71 -6.75 -0.50
CA ILE A 40 1.81 -6.33 0.91
C ILE A 40 2.71 -7.29 1.69
N THR A 41 3.64 -6.72 2.45
CA THR A 41 4.61 -7.45 3.25
C THR A 41 4.22 -7.49 4.73
N GLN A 42 4.89 -8.33 5.52
CA GLN A 42 4.71 -8.32 6.97
C GLN A 42 5.13 -6.98 7.59
N ALA A 43 6.14 -6.31 7.03
CA ALA A 43 6.57 -5.01 7.53
C ALA A 43 5.48 -3.94 7.34
N ASP A 44 4.75 -3.96 6.21
CA ASP A 44 3.62 -3.03 5.99
C ASP A 44 2.49 -3.32 6.99
N ILE A 45 2.20 -4.61 7.23
CA ILE A 45 1.21 -5.03 8.23
C ILE A 45 1.63 -4.55 9.62
N ASP A 46 2.89 -4.74 10.01
CA ASP A 46 3.43 -4.32 11.30
C ASP A 46 3.42 -2.78 11.45
N ASN A 47 3.63 -2.05 10.35
CA ASN A 47 3.51 -0.59 10.29
C ASN A 47 2.05 -0.10 10.28
N GLY A 48 1.09 -0.98 10.00
CA GLY A 48 -0.33 -0.67 9.92
C GLY A 48 -0.76 0.12 8.68
N ALA A 49 0.15 0.39 7.74
CA ALA A 49 -0.13 1.14 6.52
C ALA A 49 0.90 0.86 5.43
N PHE A 50 0.50 1.10 4.17
CA PHE A 50 1.38 1.18 3.01
C PHE A 50 1.30 2.58 2.40
N THR A 51 2.45 3.23 2.20
CA THR A 51 2.56 4.58 1.66
C THR A 51 3.30 4.54 0.33
N ASN A 52 2.71 5.09 -0.73
CA ASN A 52 3.25 5.01 -2.08
C ASN A 52 3.23 6.33 -2.86
N SER A 53 4.27 6.56 -3.65
CA SER A 53 4.38 7.65 -4.63
C SER A 53 4.98 7.11 -5.92
N ALA A 54 4.54 7.66 -7.05
CA ALA A 54 5.09 7.40 -8.37
C ALA A 54 5.66 8.68 -8.98
N GLU A 55 6.59 8.54 -9.92
CA GLU A 55 7.14 9.64 -10.72
C GLU A 55 6.76 9.42 -12.19
N ALA A 56 6.16 10.44 -12.79
CA ALA A 56 5.98 10.53 -14.23
C ALA A 56 7.16 11.28 -14.83
N LEU A 57 7.70 10.78 -15.94
CA LEU A 57 8.74 11.43 -16.73
C LEU A 57 8.27 11.52 -18.18
N GLY A 58 8.49 12.66 -18.82
CA GLY A 58 8.24 12.85 -20.25
C GLY A 58 9.30 13.72 -20.92
N THR A 59 9.40 13.63 -22.25
CA THR A 59 10.39 14.34 -23.06
C THR A 59 9.71 15.38 -23.94
N THR A 60 10.15 16.63 -23.86
CA THR A 60 9.69 17.72 -24.71
C THR A 60 10.24 17.61 -26.14
N PRO A 61 9.67 18.29 -27.15
CA PRO A 61 10.20 18.26 -28.52
C PRO A 61 11.62 18.83 -28.66
N ALA A 62 12.07 19.62 -27.68
CA ALA A 62 13.44 20.13 -27.60
C ALA A 62 14.42 19.14 -26.96
N GLY A 63 13.94 17.94 -26.55
CA GLY A 63 14.74 16.89 -25.91
C GLY A 63 14.92 17.07 -24.40
N ALA A 64 14.35 18.12 -23.79
CA ALA A 64 14.41 18.29 -22.34
C ALA A 64 13.42 17.35 -21.65
N GLN A 65 13.84 16.73 -20.55
CA GLN A 65 12.99 15.92 -19.69
C GLN A 65 12.25 16.80 -18.69
N VAL A 66 11.00 16.44 -18.41
CA VAL A 66 10.18 16.99 -17.33
C VAL A 66 9.68 15.84 -16.48
N THR A 67 9.59 16.08 -15.17
CA THR A 67 9.13 15.09 -14.20
C THR A 67 8.08 15.69 -13.29
N ASP A 68 7.25 14.82 -12.71
CA ASP A 68 6.26 15.17 -11.70
C ASP A 68 6.05 13.99 -10.75
N ILE A 69 5.89 14.26 -9.46
CA ILE A 69 5.60 13.24 -8.45
C ILE A 69 4.10 13.18 -8.24
N SER A 70 3.56 11.97 -8.10
CA SER A 70 2.14 11.76 -7.88
C SER A 70 1.66 12.43 -6.60
N ASN A 71 0.47 13.03 -6.67
CA ASN A 71 -0.29 13.48 -5.51
C ASN A 71 -1.40 12.47 -5.14
N ASN A 72 -1.82 12.46 -3.88
CA ASN A 72 -2.95 11.67 -3.42
C ASN A 72 -4.31 12.31 -3.75
N ASP A 73 -4.36 13.63 -3.99
CA ASP A 73 -5.58 14.37 -4.29
C ASP A 73 -5.43 15.41 -5.42
N GLY A 74 -5.72 15.00 -6.65
CA GLY A 74 -5.70 15.88 -7.81
C GLY A 74 -4.32 16.04 -8.44
N TYR A 75 -4.10 17.15 -9.16
CA TYR A 75 -2.95 17.32 -10.08
C TYR A 75 -1.78 18.15 -9.54
N VAL A 76 -1.87 18.68 -8.32
CA VAL A 76 -0.87 19.62 -7.80
C VAL A 76 -0.41 19.19 -6.41
N GLY A 77 0.91 19.08 -6.24
CA GLY A 77 1.54 18.66 -5.00
C GLY A 77 2.15 17.26 -5.14
N ASP A 78 2.88 16.84 -4.11
CA ASP A 78 3.66 15.58 -4.13
C ASP A 78 3.31 14.72 -2.90
N ASN A 79 2.05 14.73 -2.46
CA ASN A 79 1.65 13.97 -1.27
C ASN A 79 1.50 12.49 -1.62
N PRO A 80 2.10 11.58 -0.85
CA PRO A 80 1.98 10.15 -1.09
C PRO A 80 0.57 9.65 -0.82
N THR A 81 0.17 8.61 -1.54
CA THR A 81 -1.07 7.88 -1.25
C THR A 81 -0.83 6.91 -0.10
N VAL A 82 -1.63 7.02 0.95
CA VAL A 82 -1.54 6.16 2.15
C VAL A 82 -2.74 5.22 2.19
N ILE A 83 -2.48 3.91 2.22
CA ILE A 83 -3.48 2.87 2.41
C ILE A 83 -3.32 2.33 3.83
N GLU A 84 -4.31 2.60 4.69
CA GLU A 84 -4.36 2.03 6.04
C GLU A 84 -4.72 0.54 5.98
N LEU A 85 -3.97 -0.29 6.73
CA LEU A 85 -4.19 -1.72 6.81
C LEU A 85 -4.90 -2.06 8.12
N CYS A 86 -6.10 -2.62 8.03
CA CYS A 86 -6.89 -3.00 9.20
C CYS A 86 -6.12 -4.01 10.08
N GLN A 87 -5.76 -3.60 11.30
CA GLN A 87 -5.16 -4.46 12.31
C GLN A 87 -6.25 -5.02 13.23
N ASN A 88 -6.36 -6.35 13.33
CA ASN A 88 -7.26 -7.01 14.28
C ASN A 88 -6.52 -8.03 15.17
N PRO A 89 -5.55 -7.58 15.99
CA PRO A 89 -4.85 -8.46 16.91
C PRO A 89 -5.80 -8.96 18.00
N ALA A 90 -5.87 -10.27 18.21
CA ALA A 90 -6.69 -10.87 19.26
C ALA A 90 -5.95 -12.00 19.98
N ILE A 91 -6.00 -11.99 21.32
CA ILE A 91 -5.52 -13.08 22.17
C ILE A 91 -6.59 -13.38 23.23
N ALA A 92 -6.92 -14.66 23.41
CA ALA A 92 -7.90 -15.12 24.40
C ALA A 92 -7.36 -16.33 25.16
N ILE A 93 -7.55 -16.35 26.48
CA ILE A 93 -7.25 -17.49 27.35
C ILE A 93 -8.54 -17.87 28.07
N VAL A 94 -8.98 -19.11 27.89
CA VAL A 94 -10.11 -19.69 28.63
C VAL A 94 -9.55 -20.67 29.64
N LYS A 95 -9.78 -20.40 30.94
CA LYS A 95 -9.44 -21.30 32.03
C LYS A 95 -10.71 -22.00 32.51
N THR A 96 -10.76 -23.30 32.32
CA THR A 96 -11.77 -24.16 32.94
C THR A 96 -11.16 -24.90 34.13
N GLY A 97 -11.97 -25.13 35.15
CA GLY A 97 -11.68 -25.96 36.29
C GLY A 97 -12.97 -26.64 36.72
N VAL A 98 -12.90 -27.93 37.04
CA VAL A 98 -14.00 -28.65 37.68
C VAL A 98 -13.68 -28.66 39.18
N PHE A 99 -14.64 -28.24 39.99
CA PHE A 99 -14.57 -28.40 41.44
C PHE A 99 -14.99 -29.85 41.75
N ASN A 100 -14.03 -30.69 42.16
CA ASN A 100 -14.31 -32.03 42.67
C ASN A 100 -14.26 -31.98 44.19
N ASP A 101 -15.41 -32.16 44.84
CA ASP A 101 -15.52 -32.32 46.29
C ASP A 101 -16.31 -33.61 46.51
N GLU A 102 -15.58 -34.70 46.73
CA GLU A 102 -16.12 -36.04 46.89
C GLU A 102 -16.62 -36.26 48.32
N ASN A 103 -16.06 -35.52 49.28
CA ASN A 103 -16.27 -35.76 50.70
C ASN A 103 -17.22 -34.75 51.38
N GLY A 104 -17.57 -33.65 50.68
CA GLY A 104 -18.51 -32.62 51.12
C GLY A 104 -17.94 -31.63 52.15
N ASP A 105 -16.63 -31.41 52.16
CA ASP A 105 -15.94 -30.49 53.09
C ASP A 105 -15.69 -29.09 52.53
N ASP A 106 -16.29 -28.77 51.37
CA ASP A 106 -16.13 -27.51 50.64
C ASP A 106 -14.67 -27.25 50.17
N CYS A 107 -13.80 -28.27 50.18
CA CYS A 107 -12.46 -28.22 49.60
C CYS A 107 -12.36 -29.10 48.35
N SER A 108 -11.41 -28.79 47.46
CA SER A 108 -11.18 -29.63 46.28
C SER A 108 -10.40 -30.89 46.64
N ASP A 109 -10.96 -32.05 46.35
CA ASP A 109 -10.28 -33.33 46.42
C ASP A 109 -9.39 -33.53 45.19
N VAL A 110 -8.24 -34.16 45.41
CA VAL A 110 -7.35 -34.62 44.34
C VAL A 110 -7.65 -36.10 44.15
N ASP A 111 -7.88 -36.54 42.91
CA ASP A 111 -7.85 -37.96 42.57
C ASP A 111 -6.59 -38.67 43.13
#